data_AF-A0A433PHR0-F1
#
_entry.id   AF-A0A433PHR0-F1
#
_cell.length_a   1.000
_cell.length_b   1.000
_cell.length_c   1.000
_cell.angle_alpha   90.00
_cell.angle_beta   90.00
_cell.angle_gamma   90.00
#
_symmetry.space_group_name_H-M   'P 1'
#
loop_
_entity.id
_entity.type
_entity.pdbx_description
1 polymer ?
#
loop_
_entity_poly.entity_id
_entity_poly.type
_entity_poly.pdbx_seq_one_letter_code
_entity_poly.pdbx_strand_id
1 'polypeptide(L)'
;MVCISNPQCTFSSGEYMIVITNRERIGRLSGHDIFRVTSFQILPLPRNLLSLSESQTTDEQTYVHLLETHLKSNAFYFSYTYDLTQSLQRQAQLPQSTTKSLWQRADDRFFWNRHISSKLIEATLKGQNLSNFILPIMQGFIEILTTQINSKPFIFALISRRSRFRAGTRYFSRGIDTEGHVSNFIESEQLLLTDPPAQPSAPWPTSQQIEGHTQISYVQVRGSLPLFWAQVNDLNYSPKMRLKEGTDSTQAARRHFDELLRIYGRQILVNLTNTKGYELPVGQAYERIVDELHDDRLRYIHFDFHKECSNMRWHRIQLLLDQLEEDLVQQR
;
A
#
# COMPACT_ATOMS: atom_id res chain seq x y z
N MET A 1 19.34 0.75 -11.10
CA MET A 1 20.27 -0.31 -11.56
C MET A 1 20.00 -1.52 -10.69
N VAL A 2 19.26 -2.55 -11.13
CA VAL A 2 18.82 -3.59 -10.19
C VAL A 2 18.60 -4.96 -10.84
N CYS A 3 19.36 -5.99 -10.39
CA CYS A 3 19.28 -7.40 -10.80
C CYS A 3 18.12 -8.18 -10.15
N ILE A 4 17.31 -8.88 -10.92
CA ILE A 4 16.33 -9.85 -10.39
C ILE A 4 17.03 -11.20 -10.10
N SER A 5 16.95 -11.69 -8.86
CA SER A 5 16.99 -13.14 -8.58
C SER A 5 15.95 -13.46 -7.51
N ASN A 6 14.88 -14.13 -7.91
CA ASN A 6 13.89 -14.68 -6.98
C ASN A 6 14.09 -16.21 -6.94
N PRO A 7 14.20 -16.88 -5.78
CA PRO A 7 14.31 -18.35 -5.74
C PRO A 7 13.09 -19.09 -6.30
N GLN A 8 11.95 -18.42 -6.54
CA GLN A 8 10.77 -19.00 -7.22
C GLN A 8 10.51 -18.44 -8.64
N CYS A 9 11.31 -17.47 -9.09
CA CYS A 9 11.31 -16.94 -10.45
C CYS A 9 12.76 -16.65 -10.83
N THR A 10 13.55 -17.71 -11.00
CA THR A 10 14.86 -17.61 -11.62
C THR A 10 14.65 -17.61 -13.12
N PHE A 11 14.95 -16.48 -13.78
CA PHE A 11 15.11 -16.47 -15.23
C PHE A 11 16.21 -17.47 -15.59
N SER A 12 15.93 -18.37 -16.52
CA SER A 12 16.81 -19.48 -16.87
C SER A 12 18.13 -19.02 -17.50
N SER A 13 18.15 -17.86 -18.18
CA SER A 13 19.35 -17.29 -18.83
C SER A 13 20.29 -16.47 -17.94
N GLY A 14 19.84 -16.04 -16.76
CA GLY A 14 20.60 -15.10 -15.93
C GLY A 14 19.79 -13.98 -15.30
N GLU A 15 20.45 -12.86 -15.04
CA GLU A 15 19.87 -11.75 -14.29
C GLU A 15 19.36 -10.67 -15.24
N TYR A 16 18.25 -10.03 -14.88
CA TYR A 16 17.75 -8.87 -15.61
C TYR A 16 17.88 -7.62 -14.77
N MET A 17 18.26 -6.53 -15.43
CA MET A 17 18.33 -5.20 -14.87
C MET A 17 17.12 -4.37 -15.27
N ILE A 18 16.34 -3.93 -14.29
CA ILE A 18 15.25 -2.96 -14.54
C ILE A 18 15.78 -1.54 -14.31
N VAL A 19 15.59 -0.68 -15.32
CA VAL A 19 15.98 0.73 -15.29
C VAL A 19 14.76 1.61 -15.55
N ILE A 20 14.61 2.64 -14.73
CA ILE A 20 13.66 3.72 -14.98
C ILE A 20 14.35 4.70 -15.94
N THR A 21 13.80 4.84 -17.14
CA THR A 21 14.39 5.71 -18.18
C THR A 21 13.78 7.10 -18.16
N ASN A 22 12.48 7.20 -17.90
CA ASN A 22 11.77 8.48 -17.83
C ASN A 22 10.89 8.58 -16.58
N ARG A 23 10.67 9.82 -16.16
CA ARG A 23 9.83 10.19 -15.02
C ARG A 23 9.20 11.56 -15.25
N GLU A 24 8.07 11.77 -14.62
CA GLU A 24 7.33 13.03 -14.63
C GLU A 24 7.21 13.55 -13.20
N ARG A 25 7.39 14.86 -12.99
CA ARG A 25 7.16 15.48 -11.68
C ARG A 25 5.66 15.76 -11.53
N ILE A 26 5.02 15.08 -10.56
CA ILE A 26 3.57 15.24 -10.33
C ILE A 26 3.25 16.38 -9.36
N GLY A 27 4.20 16.78 -8.52
CA GLY A 27 4.00 17.85 -7.55
C GLY A 27 5.12 17.93 -6.53
N ARG A 28 4.93 18.84 -5.57
CA ARG A 28 5.88 19.12 -4.50
C ARG A 28 5.15 19.06 -3.17
N LEU A 29 5.68 18.30 -2.20
CA LEU A 29 5.19 18.26 -0.82
C LEU A 29 6.29 18.68 0.12
N SER A 30 6.04 19.73 0.92
CA SER A 30 6.97 20.23 1.94
C SER A 30 8.40 20.45 1.42
N GLY A 31 8.51 21.03 0.22
CA GLY A 31 9.81 21.27 -0.42
C GLY A 31 10.37 20.09 -1.23
N HIS A 32 9.79 18.90 -1.14
CA HIS A 32 10.26 17.69 -1.82
C HIS A 32 9.50 17.42 -3.13
N ASP A 33 10.24 17.21 -4.22
CA ASP A 33 9.66 16.81 -5.49
C ASP A 33 9.25 15.34 -5.48
N ILE A 34 8.06 15.07 -6.01
CA ILE A 34 7.53 13.72 -6.16
C ILE A 34 7.41 13.41 -7.65
N PHE A 35 7.89 12.23 -8.02
CA PHE A 35 7.96 11.78 -9.39
C PHE A 35 7.10 10.54 -9.61
N ARG A 36 6.39 10.52 -10.73
CA ARG A 36 5.75 9.34 -11.31
C ARG A 36 6.68 8.75 -12.35
N VAL A 37 6.82 7.43 -12.36
CA VAL A 37 7.57 6.73 -13.40
C VAL A 37 6.74 6.63 -14.67
N THR A 38 7.33 6.99 -15.81
CA THR A 38 6.64 6.98 -17.12
C THR A 38 7.21 5.94 -18.09
N SER A 39 8.48 5.57 -17.98
CA SER A 39 9.09 4.58 -18.87
C SER A 39 10.11 3.71 -18.15
N PHE A 40 10.17 2.44 -18.58
CA PHE A 40 11.06 1.42 -18.05
C PHE A 40 11.82 0.76 -19.19
N GLN A 41 13.00 0.24 -18.89
CA GLN A 41 13.76 -0.63 -19.76
C GLN A 41 14.22 -1.85 -18.96
N ILE A 42 14.04 -3.03 -19.55
CA ILE A 42 14.51 -4.30 -19.02
C ILE A 42 15.74 -4.70 -19.83
N LEU A 43 16.89 -4.78 -19.16
CA LEU A 43 18.18 -5.08 -19.78
C LEU A 43 18.68 -6.44 -19.30
N PRO A 44 18.89 -7.42 -20.17
CA PRO A 44 19.51 -8.68 -19.77
C PRO A 44 20.96 -8.44 -19.34
N LEU A 45 21.37 -9.04 -18.22
CA LEU A 45 22.77 -9.08 -17.78
C LEU A 45 23.33 -10.46 -18.17
N PRO A 46 24.14 -10.53 -19.23
CA PRO A 46 24.53 -11.81 -19.81
C PRO A 46 25.38 -12.61 -18.83
N ARG A 47 24.97 -13.86 -18.56
CA ARG A 47 25.85 -14.92 -18.08
C ARG A 47 25.69 -16.11 -19.04
N ASN A 48 26.64 -16.26 -19.97
CA ASN A 48 26.76 -17.38 -20.91
C ASN A 48 25.47 -17.79 -21.64
N LEU A 49 25.29 -17.29 -22.86
CA LEU A 49 24.21 -17.66 -23.80
C LEU A 49 24.37 -19.08 -24.42
N LEU A 50 25.28 -19.91 -23.89
CA LEU A 50 25.55 -21.23 -24.44
C LEU A 50 24.68 -22.26 -23.71
N SER A 51 23.63 -22.69 -24.43
CA SER A 51 22.67 -23.77 -24.16
C SER A 51 21.49 -23.46 -23.22
N LEU A 52 20.57 -22.58 -23.64
CA LEU A 52 19.17 -22.69 -23.20
C LEU A 52 18.43 -23.61 -24.18
N SER A 53 17.55 -24.47 -23.67
CA SER A 53 16.62 -25.21 -24.51
C SER A 53 15.59 -24.27 -25.15
N GLU A 54 14.94 -24.70 -26.23
CA GLU A 54 13.85 -23.93 -26.87
C GLU A 54 12.71 -23.65 -25.89
N SER A 55 12.40 -24.60 -24.99
CA SER A 55 11.42 -24.42 -23.91
C SER A 55 11.83 -23.30 -22.96
N GLN A 56 13.09 -23.29 -22.51
CA GLN A 56 13.59 -22.27 -21.58
C GLN A 56 13.56 -20.87 -22.21
N THR A 57 13.85 -20.78 -23.51
CA THR A 57 13.78 -19.51 -24.25
C THR A 57 12.34 -19.00 -24.33
N THR A 58 11.37 -19.90 -24.56
CA THR A 58 9.94 -19.56 -24.62
C THR A 58 9.41 -19.11 -23.26
N ASP A 59 9.75 -19.83 -22.19
CA ASP A 59 9.36 -19.47 -20.82
C ASP A 59 9.93 -18.10 -20.43
N GLU A 60 11.17 -17.83 -20.80
CA GLU A 60 11.84 -16.58 -20.54
C GLU A 60 11.22 -15.38 -21.25
N GLN A 61 10.92 -15.52 -22.55
CA GLN A 61 10.17 -14.50 -23.30
C GLN A 61 8.81 -14.23 -22.65
N THR A 62 8.14 -15.29 -22.17
CA THR A 62 6.87 -15.18 -21.45
C THR A 62 7.03 -14.40 -20.14
N TYR A 63 8.06 -14.69 -19.34
CA TYR A 63 8.32 -13.97 -18.10
C TYR A 63 8.67 -12.50 -18.32
N VAL A 64 9.49 -12.19 -19.33
CA VAL A 64 9.81 -10.79 -19.69
C VAL A 64 8.54 -10.06 -20.11
N HIS A 65 7.70 -10.69 -20.94
CA HIS A 65 6.43 -10.11 -21.37
C HIS A 65 5.46 -9.85 -20.20
N LEU A 66 5.35 -10.79 -19.26
CA LEU A 66 4.54 -10.62 -18.04
C LEU A 66 5.06 -9.47 -17.18
N LEU A 67 6.39 -9.35 -17.05
CA LEU A 67 7.03 -8.27 -16.31
C LEU A 67 6.78 -6.91 -16.99
N GLU A 68 6.93 -6.82 -18.31
CA GLU A 68 6.60 -5.60 -19.05
C GLU A 68 5.14 -5.19 -18.89
N THR A 69 4.23 -6.16 -19.00
CA THR A 69 2.80 -5.93 -18.82
C THR A 69 2.49 -5.43 -17.42
N HIS A 70 3.14 -6.01 -16.40
CA HIS A 70 3.02 -5.55 -15.02
C HIS A 70 3.55 -4.12 -14.84
N LEU A 71 4.72 -3.79 -15.39
CA LEU A 71 5.30 -2.45 -15.30
C LEU A 71 4.45 -1.39 -16.02
N LYS A 72 3.86 -1.72 -17.17
CA LYS A 72 3.00 -0.81 -17.96
C LYS A 72 1.62 -0.60 -17.36
N SER A 73 1.05 -1.63 -16.72
CA SER A 73 -0.31 -1.58 -16.15
C SER A 73 -0.40 -0.89 -14.79
N ASN A 74 0.73 -0.69 -14.11
CA ASN A 74 0.76 -0.14 -12.76
C ASN A 74 1.44 1.24 -12.71
N ALA A 75 1.01 2.05 -11.75
CA ALA A 75 1.63 3.35 -11.48
C ALA A 75 2.62 3.24 -10.32
N PHE A 76 3.82 3.78 -10.55
CA PHE A 76 4.92 3.77 -9.60
C PHE A 76 5.38 5.19 -9.32
N TYR A 77 5.69 5.46 -8.05
CA TYR A 77 6.07 6.78 -7.56
C TYR A 77 7.32 6.69 -6.69
N PHE A 78 8.13 7.73 -6.73
CA PHE A 78 9.31 7.87 -5.87
C PHE A 78 9.63 9.34 -5.63
N SER A 79 10.43 9.60 -4.59
CA SER A 79 11.11 10.88 -4.37
C SER A 79 12.55 10.59 -3.96
N TYR A 80 13.46 11.49 -4.29
CA TYR A 80 14.88 11.35 -3.92
C TYR A 80 15.18 11.80 -2.50
N THR A 81 14.29 12.59 -1.90
CA THR A 81 14.52 13.21 -0.60
C THR A 81 13.43 12.83 0.40
N TYR A 82 12.22 12.53 -0.08
CA TYR A 82 11.08 12.17 0.74
C TYR A 82 10.79 10.66 0.68
N ASP A 83 10.47 10.07 1.82
CA ASP A 83 10.12 8.65 1.88
C ASP A 83 8.61 8.46 1.68
N LEU A 84 8.21 8.12 0.46
CA LEU A 84 6.80 7.89 0.14
C LEU A 84 6.23 6.63 0.78
N THR A 85 7.07 5.72 1.29
CA THR A 85 6.61 4.45 1.87
C THR A 85 6.02 4.62 3.27
N GLN A 86 6.33 5.73 3.95
CA GLN A 86 5.82 6.03 5.28
C GLN A 86 4.77 7.15 5.26
N SER A 87 3.79 7.05 6.16
CA SER A 87 2.92 8.19 6.47
C SER A 87 3.70 9.32 7.14
N LEU A 88 3.18 10.52 7.03
CA LEU A 88 3.75 11.71 7.63
C LEU A 88 3.88 11.56 9.15
N GLN A 89 2.88 10.98 9.80
CA GLN A 89 2.92 10.70 11.24
C GLN A 89 4.09 9.79 11.62
N ARG A 90 4.33 8.72 10.86
CA ARG A 90 5.47 7.82 11.12
C ARG A 90 6.80 8.50 10.87
N GLN A 91 6.89 9.31 9.83
CA GLN A 91 8.10 10.09 9.53
C GLN A 91 8.42 11.10 10.64
N ALA A 92 7.39 11.76 11.20
CA ALA A 92 7.56 12.71 12.30
C ALA A 92 8.03 12.04 13.61
N GLN A 93 7.74 10.75 13.80
CA GLN A 93 8.22 9.97 14.95
C GLN A 93 9.67 9.48 14.79
N LEU A 94 10.25 9.55 13.58
CA LEU A 94 11.64 9.17 13.37
C LEU A 94 12.57 10.21 14.03
N PRO A 95 13.69 9.78 14.66
CA PRO A 95 14.64 10.72 15.25
C PRO A 95 15.21 11.66 14.17
N GLN A 96 15.21 12.98 14.42
CA GLN A 96 15.74 13.97 13.47
C GLN A 96 17.24 13.76 13.13
N SER A 97 17.99 13.10 14.03
CA SER A 97 19.40 12.73 13.84
C SER A 97 19.61 11.44 13.03
N THR A 98 18.58 10.91 12.36
CA THR A 98 18.70 9.66 11.64
C THR A 98 19.58 9.84 10.40
N THR A 99 20.85 9.43 10.50
CA THR A 99 21.81 9.33 9.39
C THR A 99 21.51 8.17 8.42
N LYS A 100 20.39 7.46 8.64
CA LYS A 100 20.00 6.32 7.81
C LYS A 100 19.54 6.80 6.45
N SER A 101 19.98 6.08 5.43
CA SER A 101 19.55 6.27 4.05
C SER A 101 18.05 5.96 3.85
N LEU A 102 17.44 6.46 2.77
CA LEU A 102 16.01 6.29 2.49
C LEU A 102 15.56 4.83 2.55
N TRP A 103 16.33 3.92 1.97
CA TRP A 103 15.97 2.50 1.90
C TRP A 103 16.04 1.79 3.25
N GLN A 104 16.84 2.28 4.20
CA GLN A 104 16.95 1.72 5.56
C GLN A 104 15.78 2.14 6.45
N ARG A 105 15.19 3.30 6.19
CA ARG A 105 14.02 3.80 6.91
C ARG A 105 12.70 3.41 6.24
N ALA A 106 12.72 3.04 4.96
CA ALA A 106 11.51 2.68 4.21
C ALA A 106 10.66 1.61 4.92
N ASP A 107 9.34 1.78 4.89
CA ASP A 107 8.38 0.78 5.34
C ASP A 107 8.42 -0.41 4.37
N ASP A 108 8.82 -1.58 4.88
CA ASP A 108 8.96 -2.79 4.09
C ASP A 108 7.67 -3.14 3.34
N ARG A 109 6.51 -2.90 3.97
CA ARG A 109 5.19 -3.18 3.38
C ARG A 109 4.99 -2.42 2.09
N PHE A 110 5.49 -1.19 1.98
CA PHE A 110 5.27 -0.32 0.82
C PHE A 110 6.51 -0.13 -0.07
N PHE A 111 7.62 -0.79 0.25
CA PHE A 111 8.83 -0.80 -0.56
C PHE A 111 8.72 -1.83 -1.70
N TRP A 112 8.07 -1.44 -2.80
CA TRP A 112 7.66 -2.34 -3.88
C TRP A 112 8.83 -3.07 -4.56
N ASN A 113 9.91 -2.35 -4.85
CA ASN A 113 11.12 -2.88 -5.50
C ASN A 113 12.15 -3.44 -4.53
N ARG A 114 11.80 -3.72 -3.26
CA ARG A 114 12.76 -4.21 -2.27
C ARG A 114 13.37 -5.56 -2.65
N HIS A 115 12.57 -6.51 -3.12
CA HIS A 115 13.06 -7.81 -3.58
C HIS A 115 14.06 -7.67 -4.72
N ILE A 116 13.76 -6.82 -5.69
CA ILE A 116 14.65 -6.55 -6.83
C ILE A 116 15.95 -5.95 -6.28
N SER A 117 15.85 -5.03 -5.32
CA SER A 117 17.00 -4.34 -4.71
C SER A 117 17.78 -5.18 -3.69
N SER A 118 17.40 -6.44 -3.46
CA SER A 118 18.01 -7.34 -2.45
C SER A 118 19.52 -7.44 -2.59
N LYS A 119 20.04 -7.68 -3.80
CA LYS A 119 21.48 -7.78 -4.05
C LYS A 119 22.25 -6.52 -3.68
N LEU A 120 21.69 -5.34 -4.00
CA LEU A 120 22.31 -4.06 -3.65
C LEU A 120 22.27 -3.84 -2.14
N ILE A 121 21.16 -4.18 -1.50
CA ILE A 121 21.00 -4.10 -0.05
C ILE A 121 22.02 -5.00 0.64
N GLU A 122 22.15 -6.26 0.21
CA GLU A 122 23.11 -7.21 0.76
C GLU A 122 24.56 -6.76 0.56
N ALA A 123 24.91 -6.27 -0.63
CA ALA A 123 26.24 -5.71 -0.89
C ALA A 123 26.52 -4.49 0.00
N THR A 124 25.48 -3.68 0.28
CA THR A 124 25.59 -2.55 1.19
C THR A 124 25.82 -2.95 2.63
N LEU A 125 25.10 -3.97 3.10
CA LEU A 125 25.28 -4.54 4.44
C LEU A 125 26.65 -5.22 4.60
N LYS A 126 27.25 -5.72 3.52
CA LYS A 126 28.60 -6.30 3.49
C LYS A 126 29.73 -5.27 3.43
N GLY A 127 29.42 -3.97 3.40
CA GLY A 127 30.40 -2.88 3.50
C GLY A 127 30.65 -2.08 2.22
N GLN A 128 29.96 -2.37 1.11
CA GLN A 128 30.03 -1.53 -0.10
C GLN A 128 29.01 -0.40 -0.02
N ASN A 129 29.39 0.88 0.00
CA ASN A 129 28.37 1.93 0.10
C ASN A 129 27.58 2.13 -1.21
N LEU A 130 26.53 1.34 -1.43
CA LEU A 130 25.64 1.42 -2.59
C LEU A 130 24.28 2.07 -2.26
N SER A 131 24.18 2.74 -1.10
CA SER A 131 22.93 3.33 -0.62
C SER A 131 22.26 4.28 -1.62
N ASN A 132 23.06 5.05 -2.38
CA ASN A 132 22.56 5.99 -3.38
C ASN A 132 21.90 5.31 -4.60
N PHE A 133 22.17 4.02 -4.81
CA PHE A 133 21.56 3.24 -5.89
C PHE A 133 20.26 2.54 -5.46
N ILE A 134 19.99 2.50 -4.15
CA ILE A 134 18.81 1.83 -3.59
C ILE A 134 17.73 2.89 -3.35
N LEU A 135 16.84 3.04 -4.32
CA LEU A 135 15.74 3.99 -4.27
C LEU A 135 14.42 3.25 -3.98
N PRO A 136 13.74 3.57 -2.86
CA PRO A 136 12.41 3.05 -2.60
C PRO A 136 11.39 3.55 -3.61
N ILE A 137 10.69 2.61 -4.23
CA ILE A 137 9.58 2.89 -5.15
C ILE A 137 8.30 2.37 -4.51
N MET A 138 7.27 3.21 -4.52
CA MET A 138 5.93 2.88 -4.07
C MET A 138 5.02 2.58 -5.27
N GLN A 139 4.20 1.54 -5.17
CA GLN A 139 3.13 1.27 -6.13
C GLN A 139 1.81 1.76 -5.55
N GLY A 140 1.03 2.50 -6.34
CA GLY A 140 -0.28 2.95 -5.92
C GLY A 140 -0.74 4.18 -6.66
N PHE A 141 -1.12 5.22 -5.92
CA PHE A 141 -1.67 6.45 -6.48
C PHE A 141 -1.19 7.67 -5.67
N ILE A 142 -0.84 8.74 -6.36
CA ILE A 142 -0.58 10.04 -5.75
C ILE A 142 -1.19 11.12 -6.63
N GLU A 143 -2.03 11.96 -6.03
CA GLU A 143 -2.50 13.21 -6.63
C GLU A 143 -2.18 14.35 -5.67
N ILE A 144 -1.69 15.47 -6.21
CA ILE A 144 -1.33 16.66 -5.43
C ILE A 144 -2.02 17.86 -6.08
N LEU A 145 -2.89 18.52 -5.33
CA LEU A 145 -3.69 19.63 -5.80
C LEU A 145 -3.41 20.85 -4.93
N THR A 146 -3.14 21.98 -5.55
CA THR A 146 -3.08 23.27 -4.85
C THR A 146 -4.41 23.99 -5.05
N THR A 147 -5.09 24.29 -3.95
CA THR A 147 -6.42 24.91 -3.98
C THR A 147 -6.61 25.89 -2.81
N GLN A 148 -7.78 26.48 -2.69
CA GLN A 148 -8.11 27.43 -1.63
C GLN A 148 -9.55 27.27 -1.16
N ILE A 149 -9.79 27.42 0.14
CA ILE A 149 -11.13 27.49 0.74
C ILE A 149 -11.22 28.81 1.50
N ASN A 150 -12.26 29.60 1.25
CA ASN A 150 -12.46 30.93 1.86
C ASN A 150 -11.21 31.83 1.72
N SER A 151 -10.58 31.83 0.53
CA SER A 151 -9.33 32.55 0.24
C SER A 151 -8.11 32.13 1.08
N LYS A 152 -8.16 30.97 1.74
CA LYS A 152 -7.04 30.36 2.45
C LYS A 152 -6.46 29.25 1.60
N PRO A 153 -5.27 29.42 1.01
CA PRO A 153 -4.70 28.43 0.12
C PRO A 153 -4.06 27.28 0.92
N PHE A 154 -4.15 26.08 0.36
CA PHE A 154 -3.58 24.86 0.91
C PHE A 154 -3.24 23.88 -0.23
N ILE A 155 -2.32 22.98 0.06
CA ILE A 155 -2.03 21.83 -0.79
C ILE A 155 -2.78 20.63 -0.20
N PHE A 156 -3.62 20.01 -1.01
CA PHE A 156 -4.25 18.74 -0.70
C PHE A 156 -3.56 17.64 -1.49
N ALA A 157 -3.12 16.58 -0.81
CA ALA A 157 -2.58 15.42 -1.48
C ALA A 157 -3.26 14.14 -1.00
N LEU A 158 -3.52 13.23 -1.93
CA LEU A 158 -4.02 11.90 -1.65
C LEU A 158 -2.97 10.89 -2.08
N ILE A 159 -2.41 10.17 -1.11
CA ILE A 159 -1.39 9.14 -1.32
C ILE A 159 -1.99 7.79 -0.94
N SER A 160 -2.16 6.88 -1.90
CA SER A 160 -2.54 5.49 -1.65
C SER A 160 -1.38 4.56 -1.96
N ARG A 161 -0.87 3.86 -0.96
CA ARG A 161 0.26 2.93 -1.06
C ARG A 161 -0.25 1.50 -1.02
N ARG A 162 0.12 0.68 -2.00
CA ARG A 162 -0.21 -0.76 -2.02
C ARG A 162 0.90 -1.59 -1.41
N SER A 163 0.55 -2.52 -0.53
CA SER A 163 1.49 -3.44 0.08
C SER A 163 2.12 -4.38 -0.95
N ARG A 164 3.42 -4.65 -0.81
CA ARG A 164 4.17 -5.67 -1.55
C ARG A 164 3.80 -7.10 -1.15
N PHE A 165 3.30 -7.28 0.07
CA PHE A 165 2.97 -8.62 0.59
C PHE A 165 1.65 -9.11 0.00
N ARG A 166 1.60 -10.41 -0.31
CA ARG A 166 0.47 -11.07 -1.00
C ARG A 166 -0.10 -10.25 -2.17
N ALA A 167 0.79 -9.60 -2.92
CA ALA A 167 0.40 -8.95 -4.16
C ALA A 167 0.04 -10.02 -5.19
N GLY A 168 -1.21 -10.03 -5.63
CA GLY A 168 -1.69 -10.97 -6.64
C GLY A 168 -3.01 -10.50 -7.24
N THR A 169 -3.49 -11.25 -8.22
CA THR A 169 -4.77 -10.99 -8.86
C THR A 169 -5.92 -11.36 -7.91
N ARG A 170 -7.06 -10.66 -8.06
CA ARG A 170 -8.23 -10.74 -7.17
C ARG A 170 -8.72 -12.17 -6.87
N TYR A 171 -8.47 -13.13 -7.75
CA TYR A 171 -8.91 -14.52 -7.61
C TYR A 171 -7.87 -15.44 -6.95
N PHE A 172 -6.59 -15.05 -6.94
CA PHE A 172 -5.49 -15.91 -6.48
C PHE A 172 -4.88 -15.45 -5.14
N SER A 173 -4.96 -14.16 -4.82
CA SER A 173 -4.51 -13.60 -3.54
C SER A 173 -5.69 -13.00 -2.77
N ARG A 174 -6.48 -13.85 -2.12
CA ARG A 174 -7.46 -13.44 -1.11
C ARG A 174 -7.05 -13.95 0.27
N GLY A 175 -7.63 -13.31 1.27
CA GLY A 175 -7.39 -13.65 2.67
C GLY A 175 -6.00 -13.27 3.17
N ILE A 176 -5.61 -13.98 4.22
CA ILE A 176 -4.36 -13.81 4.97
C ILE A 176 -3.35 -14.92 4.64
N ASP A 177 -2.06 -14.68 4.89
CA ASP A 177 -1.04 -15.73 5.00
C ASP A 177 -0.74 -16.09 6.47
N THR A 178 0.17 -17.04 6.67
CA THR A 178 0.59 -17.48 8.01
C THR A 178 1.35 -16.41 8.79
N GLU A 179 1.95 -15.44 8.11
CA GLU A 179 2.72 -14.36 8.72
C GLU A 179 1.83 -13.18 9.14
N GLY A 180 0.55 -13.20 8.79
CA GLY A 180 -0.42 -12.15 9.15
C GLY A 180 -0.59 -11.07 8.09
N HIS A 181 -0.04 -11.25 6.89
CA HIS A 181 -0.20 -10.28 5.81
C HIS A 181 -1.48 -10.57 5.03
N VAL A 182 -2.36 -9.57 4.97
CA VAL A 182 -3.60 -9.64 4.18
C VAL A 182 -3.37 -9.21 2.74
N SER A 183 -4.08 -9.87 1.83
CA SER A 183 -4.00 -9.56 0.41
C SER A 183 -4.64 -8.19 0.10
N ASN A 184 -4.08 -7.47 -0.88
CA ASN A 184 -4.55 -6.13 -1.28
C ASN A 184 -4.61 -5.12 -0.12
N PHE A 185 -3.67 -5.20 0.82
CA PHE A 185 -3.51 -4.18 1.86
C PHE A 185 -3.07 -2.85 1.22
N ILE A 186 -3.81 -1.79 1.53
CA ILE A 186 -3.59 -0.43 1.04
C ILE A 186 -3.67 0.52 2.23
N GLU A 187 -2.72 1.45 2.29
CA GLU A 187 -2.78 2.60 3.17
C GLU A 187 -3.06 3.85 2.33
N SER A 188 -4.16 4.53 2.61
CA SER A 188 -4.53 5.81 2.00
C SER A 188 -4.33 6.93 3.00
N GLU A 189 -3.52 7.91 2.63
CA GLU A 189 -3.19 9.09 3.42
C GLU A 189 -3.70 10.33 2.71
N GLN A 190 -4.52 11.10 3.41
CA GLN A 190 -4.92 12.45 3.03
C GLN A 190 -4.01 13.44 3.74
N LEU A 191 -3.31 14.24 2.97
CA LEU A 191 -2.42 15.28 3.45
C LEU A 191 -3.02 16.66 3.15
N LEU A 192 -2.97 17.52 4.15
CA LEU A 192 -3.26 18.94 3.99
C LEU A 192 -2.05 19.73 4.49
N LEU A 193 -1.44 20.49 3.59
CA LEU A 193 -0.32 21.38 3.89
C LEU A 193 -0.80 22.83 3.75
N THR A 194 -0.56 23.63 4.77
CA THR A 194 -0.95 25.04 4.77
C THR A 194 0.01 25.85 5.63
N ASP A 195 0.09 27.14 5.34
CA ASP A 195 0.93 28.10 6.04
C ASP A 195 0.06 29.22 6.56
N PRO A 196 -0.60 29.01 7.72
CA PRO A 196 -1.41 30.04 8.31
C PRO A 196 -0.50 31.23 8.70
N PRO A 197 -0.95 32.48 8.43
CA PRO A 197 -0.17 33.64 8.81
C PRO A 197 0.02 33.69 10.32
N ALA A 198 1.22 34.06 10.77
CA ALA A 198 1.57 34.12 12.19
C ALA A 198 0.69 35.11 12.99
N GLN A 199 0.08 36.08 12.30
CA GLN A 199 -0.86 37.04 12.86
C GLN A 199 -2.15 37.04 12.03
N PRO A 200 -3.35 37.13 12.65
CA PRO A 200 -4.62 37.11 11.92
C PRO A 200 -4.80 38.23 10.88
N SER A 201 -4.08 39.35 11.05
CA SER A 201 -4.11 40.51 10.15
C SER A 201 -3.11 40.43 8.99
N ALA A 202 -2.18 39.48 9.02
CA ALA A 202 -1.21 39.31 7.95
C ALA A 202 -1.85 38.59 6.75
N PRO A 203 -1.45 38.93 5.51
CA PRO A 203 -1.98 38.30 4.33
C PRO A 203 -1.61 36.81 4.28
N TRP A 204 -2.52 35.99 3.78
CA TRP A 204 -2.19 34.60 3.46
C TRP A 204 -1.14 34.55 2.34
N PRO A 205 -0.22 33.57 2.37
CA PRO A 205 0.73 33.38 1.28
C PRO A 205 -0.01 33.04 -0.01
N THR A 206 0.61 33.32 -1.16
CA THR A 206 0.03 32.90 -2.44
C THR A 206 0.12 31.38 -2.57
N SER A 207 -0.80 30.76 -3.31
CA SER A 207 -0.84 29.29 -3.52
C SER A 207 0.49 28.68 -3.97
N GLN A 208 1.31 29.41 -4.73
CA GLN A 208 2.64 28.98 -5.19
C GLN A 208 3.73 29.03 -4.12
N GLN A 209 3.48 29.68 -2.98
CA GLN A 209 4.45 29.92 -1.90
C GLN A 209 4.18 29.04 -0.67
N ILE A 210 3.28 28.07 -0.74
CA ILE A 210 3.01 27.16 0.37
C ILE A 210 4.24 26.24 0.57
N GLU A 211 4.93 26.45 1.68
CA GLU A 211 6.01 25.60 2.18
C GLU A 211 5.47 24.42 3.00
N GLY A 212 4.31 24.57 3.64
CA GLY A 212 3.67 23.51 4.42
C GLY A 212 4.25 23.33 5.83
N HIS A 213 4.41 24.42 6.57
CA HIS A 213 4.76 24.44 7.99
C HIS A 213 3.69 23.77 8.85
N THR A 214 2.41 23.97 8.53
CA THR A 214 1.32 23.22 9.17
C THR A 214 0.94 22.05 8.28
N GLN A 215 1.09 20.84 8.81
CA GLN A 215 0.84 19.59 8.09
C GLN A 215 -0.14 18.75 8.87
N ILE A 216 -1.21 18.34 8.20
CA ILE A 216 -2.23 17.46 8.75
C ILE A 216 -2.23 16.20 7.89
N SER A 217 -2.21 15.06 8.56
CA SER A 217 -2.23 13.74 7.93
C SER A 217 -3.36 12.92 8.52
N TYR A 218 -4.21 12.39 7.65
CA TYR A 218 -5.26 11.44 8.01
C TYR A 218 -5.08 10.14 7.23
N VAL A 219 -4.89 9.03 7.96
CA VAL A 219 -4.56 7.74 7.37
C VAL A 219 -5.71 6.76 7.56
N GLN A 220 -6.10 6.08 6.48
CA GLN A 220 -7.05 4.98 6.48
C GLN A 220 -6.43 3.75 5.84
N VAL A 221 -6.70 2.57 6.39
CA VAL A 221 -6.23 1.30 5.85
C VAL A 221 -7.39 0.48 5.31
N ARG A 222 -7.10 -0.29 4.25
CA ARG A 222 -8.04 -1.24 3.64
C ARG A 222 -7.29 -2.52 3.32
N GLY A 223 -7.90 -3.67 3.55
CA GLY A 223 -7.33 -4.96 3.19
C GLY A 223 -8.40 -6.01 2.92
N SER A 224 -7.97 -7.19 2.50
CA SER A 224 -8.84 -8.37 2.53
C SER A 224 -9.15 -8.76 3.97
N LEU A 225 -10.28 -9.42 4.18
CA LEU A 225 -10.62 -10.00 5.49
C LEU A 225 -9.48 -10.92 5.98
N PRO A 226 -9.03 -10.80 7.24
CA PRO A 226 -7.89 -11.53 7.82
C PRO A 226 -8.26 -12.98 8.14
N LEU A 227 -8.72 -13.70 7.12
CA LEU A 227 -9.18 -15.08 7.18
C LEU A 227 -8.46 -15.90 6.12
N PHE A 228 -8.31 -17.20 6.33
CA PHE A 228 -7.93 -18.10 5.25
C PHE A 228 -9.15 -18.44 4.40
N TRP A 229 -9.32 -17.72 3.28
CA TRP A 229 -10.43 -17.95 2.38
C TRP A 229 -10.00 -17.88 0.92
N ALA A 230 -10.75 -18.58 0.07
CA ALA A 230 -10.58 -18.56 -1.36
C ALA A 230 -11.92 -18.31 -2.04
N GLN A 231 -11.86 -17.64 -3.18
CA GLN A 231 -12.99 -17.58 -4.09
C GLN A 231 -12.75 -18.64 -5.16
N VAL A 232 -13.55 -19.70 -5.15
CA VAL A 232 -13.40 -20.80 -6.11
C VAL A 232 -14.01 -20.34 -7.43
N ASN A 233 -13.18 -20.22 -8.46
CA ASN A 233 -13.61 -19.90 -9.81
C ASN A 233 -14.30 -21.13 -10.42
N ASP A 234 -15.60 -21.27 -10.19
CA ASP A 234 -16.46 -22.19 -10.94
C ASP A 234 -16.98 -21.47 -12.20
N LEU A 235 -17.51 -22.19 -13.20
CA LEU A 235 -18.20 -21.61 -14.39
C LEU A 235 -19.48 -20.81 -14.04
N ASN A 236 -19.79 -20.66 -12.76
CA ASN A 236 -20.92 -19.90 -12.25
C ASN A 236 -20.63 -18.40 -12.28
N TYR A 237 -21.64 -17.61 -12.63
CA TYR A 237 -21.56 -16.14 -12.72
C TYR A 237 -21.11 -15.47 -11.40
N SER A 238 -21.42 -16.08 -10.25
CA SER A 238 -20.98 -15.63 -8.93
C SER A 238 -20.16 -16.74 -8.25
N PRO A 239 -18.81 -16.62 -8.22
CA PRO A 239 -17.97 -17.67 -7.66
C PRO A 239 -18.10 -17.72 -6.13
N LYS A 240 -18.29 -18.92 -5.59
CA LYS A 240 -18.55 -19.15 -4.16
C LYS A 240 -17.29 -18.86 -3.32
N MET A 241 -17.48 -18.16 -2.21
CA MET A 241 -16.42 -17.98 -1.21
C MET A 241 -16.40 -19.19 -0.28
N ARG A 242 -15.22 -19.75 -0.04
CA ARG A 242 -15.02 -20.87 0.89
C ARG A 242 -13.92 -20.54 1.88
N LEU A 243 -14.18 -20.82 3.15
CA LEU A 243 -13.16 -20.85 4.19
C LEU A 243 -12.27 -22.07 3.97
N LYS A 244 -10.97 -21.93 4.24
CA LYS A 244 -10.05 -23.07 4.18
C LYS A 244 -10.17 -23.85 5.49
N GLU A 245 -10.72 -25.05 5.41
CA GLU A 245 -10.83 -25.97 6.54
C GLU A 245 -9.44 -26.37 7.07
N GLY A 246 -9.32 -26.60 8.39
CA GLY A 246 -8.07 -27.04 9.02
C GLY A 246 -6.97 -25.97 9.16
N THR A 247 -7.29 -24.70 8.97
CA THR A 247 -6.33 -23.59 9.13
C THR A 247 -6.62 -22.76 10.38
N ASP A 248 -5.58 -22.41 11.14
CA ASP A 248 -5.68 -21.52 12.29
C ASP A 248 -5.78 -20.06 11.83
N SER A 249 -6.99 -19.67 11.41
CA SER A 249 -7.27 -18.28 11.03
C SER A 249 -7.15 -17.33 12.22
N THR A 250 -7.39 -17.81 13.45
CA THR A 250 -7.39 -16.98 14.67
C THR A 250 -5.97 -16.52 15.00
N GLN A 251 -4.97 -17.40 14.94
CA GLN A 251 -3.58 -17.01 15.17
C GLN A 251 -3.04 -16.07 14.07
N ALA A 252 -3.35 -16.34 12.80
CA ALA A 252 -2.95 -15.47 11.71
C ALA A 252 -3.59 -14.08 11.84
N ALA A 253 -4.89 -14.02 12.16
CA ALA A 253 -5.61 -12.78 12.42
C ALA A 253 -5.03 -12.03 13.63
N ARG A 254 -4.66 -12.73 14.70
CA ARG A 254 -3.98 -12.12 15.86
C ARG A 254 -2.70 -11.41 15.45
N ARG A 255 -1.82 -12.08 14.68
CA ARG A 255 -0.58 -11.45 14.17
C ARG A 255 -0.87 -10.21 13.32
N HIS A 256 -1.89 -10.29 12.47
CA HIS A 256 -2.32 -9.16 11.64
C HIS A 256 -2.76 -7.97 12.49
N PHE A 257 -3.65 -8.19 13.45
CA PHE A 257 -4.15 -7.12 14.30
C PHE A 257 -3.10 -6.59 15.26
N ASP A 258 -2.21 -7.44 15.80
CA ASP A 258 -1.08 -6.99 16.61
C ASP A 258 -0.16 -6.05 15.81
N GLU A 259 0.09 -6.35 14.53
CA GLU A 259 0.83 -5.46 13.62
C GLU A 259 0.07 -4.14 13.39
N LEU A 260 -1.23 -4.19 13.09
CA LEU A 260 -2.04 -2.99 12.89
C LEU A 260 -2.10 -2.11 14.14
N LEU A 261 -2.34 -2.70 15.31
CA LEU A 261 -2.41 -2.02 16.59
C LEU A 261 -1.07 -1.38 16.97
N ARG A 262 0.05 -2.05 16.65
CA ARG A 262 1.39 -1.49 16.85
C ARG A 262 1.68 -0.29 15.96
N ILE A 263 1.18 -0.28 14.72
CA ILE A 263 1.51 0.75 13.73
C ILE A 263 0.53 1.93 13.77
N TYR A 264 -0.76 1.65 13.95
CA TYR A 264 -1.85 2.62 13.81
C TYR A 264 -2.61 2.86 15.13
N GLY A 265 -2.33 2.11 16.19
CA GLY A 265 -3.06 2.20 17.46
C GLY A 265 -4.44 1.54 17.38
N ARG A 266 -5.39 2.00 18.20
CA ARG A 266 -6.77 1.48 18.26
C ARG A 266 -7.42 1.43 16.87
N GLN A 267 -7.99 0.29 16.48
CA GLN A 267 -8.57 0.09 15.15
C GLN A 267 -10.10 -0.02 15.20
N ILE A 268 -10.75 0.65 14.27
CA ILE A 268 -12.19 0.49 14.01
C ILE A 268 -12.35 -0.29 12.70
N LEU A 269 -12.95 -1.46 12.81
CA LEU A 269 -13.06 -2.44 11.74
C LEU A 269 -14.45 -2.33 11.12
N VAL A 270 -14.53 -1.66 9.97
CA VAL A 270 -15.79 -1.53 9.22
C VAL A 270 -15.90 -2.66 8.20
N ASN A 271 -16.80 -3.60 8.45
CA ASN A 271 -17.10 -4.68 7.53
C ASN A 271 -18.36 -4.37 6.71
N LEU A 272 -18.21 -4.36 5.39
CA LEU A 272 -19.28 -4.04 4.43
C LEU A 272 -19.87 -5.26 3.73
N THR A 273 -19.59 -6.48 4.22
CA THR A 273 -20.10 -7.72 3.62
C THR A 273 -21.62 -7.80 3.63
N ASN A 274 -22.18 -8.48 2.64
CA ASN A 274 -23.61 -8.72 2.58
C ASN A 274 -24.09 -9.66 3.71
N THR A 275 -25.23 -9.33 4.33
CA THR A 275 -25.90 -10.21 5.33
C THR A 275 -26.59 -11.42 4.70
N LYS A 276 -26.66 -11.48 3.37
CA LYS A 276 -27.29 -12.58 2.63
C LYS A 276 -26.41 -13.00 1.46
N GLY A 277 -26.52 -14.28 1.10
CA GLY A 277 -25.85 -14.84 -0.07
C GLY A 277 -24.45 -15.37 0.21
N TYR A 278 -23.57 -15.29 -0.79
CA TYR A 278 -22.30 -16.02 -0.82
C TYR A 278 -21.20 -15.40 0.06
N GLU A 279 -21.36 -14.16 0.54
CA GLU A 279 -20.38 -13.48 1.40
C GLU A 279 -20.63 -13.72 2.89
N LEU A 280 -21.86 -14.11 3.26
CA LEU A 280 -22.28 -14.28 4.65
C LEU A 280 -21.34 -15.21 5.45
N PRO A 281 -20.91 -16.38 4.95
CA PRO A 281 -20.05 -17.28 5.72
C PRO A 281 -18.70 -16.64 6.09
N VAL A 282 -18.16 -15.80 5.20
CA VAL A 282 -16.88 -15.12 5.42
C VAL A 282 -17.07 -13.93 6.37
N GLY A 283 -18.17 -13.19 6.24
CA GLY A 283 -18.53 -12.11 7.18
C GLY A 283 -18.73 -12.62 8.60
N GLN A 284 -19.49 -13.71 8.78
CA GLN A 284 -19.71 -14.34 10.09
C GLN A 284 -18.44 -14.97 10.66
N ALA A 285 -17.56 -15.52 9.83
CA ALA A 285 -16.27 -16.00 10.29
C ALA A 285 -15.38 -14.85 10.77
N TYR A 286 -15.45 -13.69 10.11
CA TYR A 286 -14.67 -12.54 10.52
C TYR A 286 -15.12 -11.98 11.87
N GLU A 287 -16.43 -11.81 12.04
CA GLU A 287 -17.05 -11.40 13.30
C GLU A 287 -16.64 -12.33 14.45
N ARG A 288 -16.79 -13.65 14.29
CA ARG A 288 -16.39 -14.63 15.29
C ARG A 288 -14.91 -14.54 15.67
N ILE A 289 -14.01 -14.33 14.72
CA ILE A 289 -12.58 -14.20 15.04
C ILE A 289 -12.31 -12.92 15.82
N VAL A 290 -12.93 -11.80 15.44
CA VAL A 290 -12.73 -10.55 16.19
C VAL A 290 -13.25 -10.70 17.61
N ASP A 291 -14.41 -11.36 17.80
CA ASP A 291 -14.93 -11.69 19.12
C ASP A 291 -13.96 -12.60 19.89
N GLU A 292 -13.47 -13.69 19.28
CA GLU A 292 -12.50 -14.61 19.88
C GLU A 292 -11.19 -13.94 20.33
N LEU A 293 -10.73 -12.90 19.62
CA LEU A 293 -9.52 -12.18 19.98
C LEU A 293 -9.66 -11.41 21.30
N HIS A 294 -10.89 -11.01 21.66
CA HIS A 294 -11.25 -10.26 22.87
C HIS A 294 -10.28 -9.10 23.16
N ASP A 295 -9.99 -8.25 22.16
CA ASP A 295 -9.10 -7.09 22.31
C ASP A 295 -9.91 -5.79 22.30
N ASP A 296 -9.94 -5.08 23.43
CA ASP A 296 -10.70 -3.83 23.61
C ASP A 296 -10.24 -2.70 22.66
N ARG A 297 -9.06 -2.83 22.04
CA ARG A 297 -8.54 -1.88 21.06
C ARG A 297 -9.11 -2.09 19.66
N LEU A 298 -9.88 -3.17 19.44
CA LEU A 298 -10.55 -3.46 18.19
C LEU A 298 -12.05 -3.22 18.35
N ARG A 299 -12.61 -2.28 17.59
CA ARG A 299 -14.06 -2.08 17.51
C ARG A 299 -14.59 -2.61 16.19
N TYR A 300 -15.38 -3.68 16.22
CA TYR A 300 -16.01 -4.25 15.03
C TYR A 300 -17.37 -3.61 14.75
N ILE A 301 -17.58 -3.21 13.50
CA ILE A 301 -18.85 -2.66 13.01
C ILE A 301 -19.20 -3.35 11.71
N HIS A 302 -20.34 -4.04 11.70
CA HIS A 302 -20.89 -4.64 10.49
C HIS A 302 -21.96 -3.74 9.89
N PHE A 303 -21.78 -3.32 8.63
CA PHE A 303 -22.72 -2.46 7.90
C PHE A 303 -23.02 -3.05 6.53
N ASP A 304 -24.24 -3.57 6.34
CA ASP A 304 -24.66 -4.12 5.06
C ASP A 304 -24.93 -3.01 4.04
N PHE A 305 -23.90 -2.70 3.24
CA PHE A 305 -23.97 -1.60 2.29
C PHE A 305 -25.08 -1.78 1.24
N HIS A 306 -25.28 -3.01 0.73
CA HIS A 306 -26.28 -3.26 -0.31
C HIS A 306 -27.70 -3.18 0.22
N LYS A 307 -27.95 -3.68 1.44
CA LYS A 307 -29.24 -3.54 2.08
C LYS A 307 -29.53 -2.09 2.42
N GLU A 308 -28.58 -1.41 3.09
CA GLU A 308 -28.82 -0.08 3.62
C GLU A 308 -28.83 0.99 2.53
N CYS A 309 -27.89 0.96 1.59
CA CYS A 309 -27.79 1.96 0.50
C CYS A 309 -28.54 1.56 -0.78
N SER A 310 -29.40 0.53 -0.74
CA SER A 310 -30.26 0.18 -1.87
C SER A 310 -31.06 1.40 -2.36
N ASN A 311 -31.23 1.51 -3.68
CA ASN A 311 -31.88 2.65 -4.35
C ASN A 311 -31.19 4.00 -4.15
N MET A 312 -29.84 4.04 -4.11
CA MET A 312 -29.05 5.29 -4.04
C MET A 312 -29.35 6.12 -2.78
N ARG A 313 -29.71 5.46 -1.67
CA ARG A 313 -29.98 6.11 -0.38
C ARG A 313 -28.69 6.43 0.36
N TRP A 314 -27.84 7.27 -0.24
CA TRP A 314 -26.54 7.67 0.29
C TRP A 314 -26.61 8.34 1.66
N HIS A 315 -27.76 8.94 2.02
CA HIS A 315 -28.00 9.49 3.36
C HIS A 315 -27.85 8.45 4.48
N ARG A 316 -27.95 7.14 4.18
CA ARG A 316 -27.75 6.09 5.19
C ARG A 316 -26.29 5.79 5.50
N ILE A 317 -25.36 6.29 4.69
CA ILE A 317 -23.95 6.35 5.09
C ILE A 317 -23.78 7.27 6.30
N GLN A 318 -24.63 8.30 6.43
CA GLN A 318 -24.64 9.16 7.61
C GLN A 318 -24.89 8.35 8.88
N LEU A 319 -25.76 7.33 8.86
CA LEU A 319 -25.97 6.46 10.03
C LEU A 319 -24.69 5.74 10.47
N LEU A 320 -23.87 5.31 9.50
CA LEU A 320 -22.57 4.71 9.79
C LEU A 320 -21.59 5.77 10.34
N LEU A 321 -21.59 6.97 9.76
CA LEU A 321 -20.75 8.07 10.25
C LEU A 321 -21.13 8.50 11.67
N ASP A 322 -22.42 8.61 11.97
CA ASP A 322 -22.94 8.98 13.29
C ASP A 322 -22.55 7.89 14.33
N GLN A 323 -22.55 6.61 13.94
CA GLN A 323 -22.07 5.52 14.80
C GLN A 323 -20.55 5.55 15.04
N LEU A 324 -19.80 6.06 14.06
CA LEU A 324 -18.33 6.15 14.11
C LEU A 324 -17.86 7.45 14.77
N GLU A 325 -18.68 8.49 14.81
CA GLU A 325 -18.29 9.84 15.22
C GLU A 325 -17.65 9.86 16.61
N GLU A 326 -18.27 9.18 17.59
CA GLU A 326 -17.74 9.11 18.95
C GLU A 326 -16.35 8.45 18.99
N ASP A 327 -16.11 7.40 18.21
CA ASP A 327 -14.78 6.76 18.18
C ASP A 327 -13.76 7.57 17.42
N LEU A 328 -14.16 8.19 16.31
CA LEU A 328 -13.28 9.01 15.49
C LEU A 328 -12.80 10.24 16.27
N VAL A 329 -13.67 10.81 17.12
CA VAL A 329 -13.29 11.89 18.04
C VAL A 329 -12.31 11.39 19.11
N GLN A 330 -12.50 10.17 19.63
CA GLN A 330 -11.57 9.57 20.61
C GLN A 330 -10.20 9.18 20.01
N GLN A 331 -10.11 9.00 18.69
CA GLN A 331 -8.87 8.68 17.98
C GLN A 331 -7.99 9.89 17.66
N ARG A 332 -8.53 11.11 17.78
CA ARG A 332 -7.80 12.36 17.55
C ARG A 332 -6.84 12.67 18.70
#